data_AF-A0A3A9W2V5-F1
#
_entry.id   AF-A0A3A9W2V5-F1
#
_cell.length_a   1.000
_cell.length_b   1.000
_cell.length_c   1.000
_cell.angle_alpha   90.00
_cell.angle_beta   90.00
_cell.angle_gamma   90.00
#
_symmetry.space_group_name_H-M   'P 1'
#
loop_
_entity.id
_entity.type
_entity.pdbx_description
1 polymer ?
#
loop_
_entity_poly.entity_id
_entity_poly.type
_entity_poly.pdbx_seq_one_letter_code
_entity_poly.pdbx_strand_id
1 'polypeptide(L)'
;MSKENKIFVSCDNANHICDKNQYKEASFWEKVKLNIHLIYCKACRKYSSKNTKLTNLVKDPKVISINQSAKDAMKEQLKKKMAEHE
;
A
#
# COMPACT_ATOMS: atom_id res chain seq x y z
N MET A 1 9.38 -28.27 4.98
CA MET A 1 8.78 -27.15 4.25
C MET A 1 9.91 -26.34 3.64
N SER A 2 9.88 -26.22 2.32
CA SER A 2 11.02 -25.90 1.46
C SER A 2 11.63 -24.54 1.77
N LYS A 3 12.97 -24.52 1.81
CA LYS A 3 13.79 -23.32 1.99
C LYS A 3 13.42 -22.29 0.91
N GLU A 4 12.66 -21.28 1.29
CA GLU A 4 12.32 -20.19 0.39
C GLU A 4 13.60 -19.40 0.11
N ASN A 5 14.02 -19.39 -1.15
CA ASN A 5 15.12 -18.54 -1.60
C ASN A 5 14.73 -17.08 -1.31
N LYS A 6 15.29 -16.51 -0.24
CA LYS A 6 15.03 -15.17 0.34
C LYS A 6 15.01 -13.98 -0.63
N ILE A 7 15.44 -14.19 -1.87
CA ILE A 7 15.61 -13.21 -2.94
C ILE A 7 14.45 -13.28 -3.97
N PHE A 8 13.86 -14.46 -4.18
CA PHE A 8 12.74 -14.64 -5.12
C PHE A 8 11.42 -14.68 -4.35
N VAL A 9 10.71 -13.55 -4.35
CA VAL A 9 9.34 -13.46 -3.81
C VAL A 9 8.34 -13.99 -4.83
N SER A 10 7.32 -14.72 -4.37
CA SER A 10 6.18 -15.10 -5.20
C SER A 10 5.40 -13.86 -5.65
N CYS A 11 4.62 -13.98 -6.73
CA CYS A 11 3.79 -12.87 -7.21
C CYS A 11 2.77 -12.42 -6.16
N ASP A 12 2.20 -13.34 -5.38
CA ASP A 12 1.26 -13.01 -4.30
C ASP A 12 1.92 -12.17 -3.19
N ASN A 13 3.12 -12.58 -2.77
CA ASN A 13 3.91 -11.82 -1.80
C ASN A 13 4.35 -10.47 -2.38
N ALA A 14 4.70 -10.40 -3.66
CA ALA A 14 5.05 -9.15 -4.33
C ALA A 14 3.84 -8.18 -4.38
N ASN A 15 2.63 -8.69 -4.63
CA ASN A 15 1.41 -7.88 -4.60
C ASN A 15 1.15 -7.36 -3.19
N HIS A 16 1.26 -8.20 -2.17
CA HIS A 16 1.10 -7.78 -0.78
C HIS A 16 2.12 -6.71 -0.38
N ILE A 17 3.39 -6.86 -0.78
CA ILE A 17 4.42 -5.83 -0.54
C ILE A 17 4.10 -4.54 -1.33
N CYS A 18 3.57 -4.65 -2.55
CA CYS A 18 3.16 -3.50 -3.35
C CYS A 18 2.04 -2.70 -2.66
N ASP A 19 1.06 -3.39 -2.08
CA ASP A 19 -0.04 -2.77 -1.34
C ASP A 19 0.48 -2.12 -0.04
N LYS A 20 1.31 -2.82 0.74
CA LYS A 20 2.00 -2.21 1.90
C LYS A 20 2.80 -0.98 1.51
N ASN A 21 3.47 -0.99 0.36
CA ASN A 21 4.23 0.17 -0.12
C ASN A 21 3.32 1.35 -0.47
N GLN A 22 2.12 1.09 -1.02
CA GLN A 22 1.11 2.13 -1.31
C GLN A 22 0.66 2.88 -0.05
N TYR A 23 0.52 2.19 1.08
CA TYR A 23 0.15 2.78 2.37
C TYR A 23 1.33 3.27 3.21
N LYS A 24 2.56 3.22 2.68
CA LYS A 24 3.81 3.53 3.39
C LYS A 24 4.11 2.61 4.59
N GLU A 25 3.59 1.39 4.55
CA GLU A 25 3.75 0.35 5.59
C GLU A 25 4.83 -0.69 5.23
N ALA A 26 5.36 -0.63 4.00
CA ALA A 26 6.44 -1.51 3.58
C ALA A 26 7.79 -1.09 4.19
N SER A 27 8.50 -2.06 4.76
CA SER A 27 9.88 -1.90 5.21
C SER A 27 10.85 -1.70 4.04
N PHE A 28 12.05 -1.20 4.34
CA PHE A 28 13.08 -0.97 3.32
C PHE A 28 13.46 -2.26 2.58
N TRP A 29 13.63 -3.36 3.30
CA TRP A 29 13.98 -4.67 2.72
C TRP A 29 12.87 -5.24 1.82
N GLU A 30 11.60 -5.06 2.20
CA GLU A 30 10.46 -5.45 1.37
C GLU A 30 10.47 -4.66 0.04
N LYS A 31 10.75 -3.36 0.07
CA LYS A 31 10.86 -2.54 -1.15
C LYS A 31 11.99 -3.00 -2.06
N VAL A 32 13.16 -3.35 -1.51
CA VAL A 32 14.28 -3.89 -2.31
C VAL A 32 13.89 -5.20 -2.98
N LYS A 33 13.26 -6.13 -2.25
CA LYS A 33 12.77 -7.40 -2.81
C LYS A 33 11.72 -7.19 -3.90
N LEU A 34 10.78 -6.27 -3.67
CA LEU A 34 9.77 -5.91 -4.67
C LEU A 34 10.44 -5.36 -5.93
N ASN A 35 11.37 -4.41 -5.82
CA ASN A 35 12.07 -3.85 -6.98
C ASN A 35 12.78 -4.93 -7.80
N ILE A 36 13.44 -5.88 -7.15
CA ILE A 36 14.06 -7.03 -7.84
C ILE A 36 12.99 -7.86 -8.58
N HIS A 37 11.86 -8.15 -7.94
CA HIS A 37 10.76 -8.89 -8.56
C HIS A 37 10.17 -8.18 -9.80
N LEU A 38 10.04 -6.85 -9.74
CA LEU A 38 9.53 -6.04 -10.85
C LEU A 38 10.47 -5.99 -12.07
N ILE A 39 11.75 -6.37 -11.93
CA ILE A 39 12.70 -6.45 -13.06
C ILE A 39 12.30 -7.56 -14.03
N TYR A 40 11.91 -8.74 -13.52
CA TYR A 40 11.59 -9.90 -14.35
C TYR A 40 10.08 -10.16 -14.48
N CYS A 41 9.25 -9.76 -13.52
CA CYS A 41 7.81 -10.01 -13.56
C CYS A 41 7.04 -8.84 -14.20
N LYS A 42 6.68 -8.99 -15.48
CA LYS A 42 5.89 -7.98 -16.22
C LYS A 42 4.49 -7.76 -15.62
N ALA A 43 3.86 -8.81 -15.09
CA ALA A 43 2.53 -8.72 -14.47
C ALA A 43 2.54 -7.84 -13.22
N CYS A 44 3.45 -8.12 -12.27
CA CYS A 44 3.61 -7.29 -11.07
C CYS A 44 4.09 -5.87 -11.39
N ARG A 45 4.92 -5.67 -12.43
CA ARG A 45 5.26 -4.33 -12.93
C ARG A 45 4.03 -3.54 -13.37
N LYS A 46 3.12 -4.17 -14.12
CA LYS A 46 1.86 -3.56 -14.56
C LYS A 46 0.94 -3.26 -13.37
N TYR A 47 0.85 -4.19 -12.41
CA TYR A 47 0.07 -3.99 -11.18
C TYR A 47 0.59 -2.79 -10.37
N SER A 48 1.89 -2.78 -10.08
CA SER A 48 2.54 -1.70 -9.33
C SER A 48 2.37 -0.34 -10.00
N SER A 49 2.57 -0.26 -11.32
CA SER A 49 2.35 0.96 -12.09
C SER A 49 0.90 1.46 -12.04
N LYS A 50 -0.08 0.55 -12.14
CA LYS A 50 -1.51 0.90 -11.99
C LYS A 50 -1.82 1.43 -10.59
N ASN A 51 -1.31 0.81 -9.53
CA ASN A 51 -1.51 1.28 -8.16
C ASN A 51 -0.86 2.65 -7.91
N THR A 52 0.32 2.90 -8.47
CA THR A 52 0.94 4.25 -8.43
C THR A 52 0.08 5.27 -9.17
N LYS A 53 -0.43 4.93 -10.37
CA LYS A 53 -1.32 5.82 -11.13
C LYS A 53 -2.60 6.15 -10.34
N LEU A 54 -3.24 5.14 -9.74
CA LEU A 54 -4.41 5.33 -8.89
C LEU A 54 -4.11 6.25 -7.71
N THR A 55 -3.00 5.99 -7.01
CA THR A 55 -2.56 6.83 -5.88
C THR A 55 -2.35 8.29 -6.28
N ASN A 56 -1.78 8.53 -7.47
CA ASN A 56 -1.57 9.89 -7.97
C ASN A 56 -2.89 10.57 -8.34
N LEU A 57 -3.83 9.84 -8.96
CA LEU A 57 -5.16 10.37 -9.28
C LEU A 57 -5.92 10.75 -8.02
N VAL A 58 -5.88 9.92 -6.98
CA VAL A 58 -6.56 10.20 -5.70
C VAL A 58 -5.93 11.40 -4.96
N LYS A 59 -4.64 11.65 -5.16
CA LYS A 59 -3.93 12.82 -4.60
C LYS A 59 -4.03 14.08 -5.46
N ASP A 60 -4.64 13.98 -6.64
CA ASP A 60 -4.80 15.13 -7.53
C ASP A 60 -5.70 16.16 -6.85
N PRO A 61 -5.29 17.44 -6.75
CA PRO A 61 -6.09 18.50 -6.13
C PRO A 61 -7.43 18.74 -6.84
N LYS A 62 -7.61 18.27 -8.07
CA LYS A 62 -8.89 18.31 -8.80
C LYS A 62 -9.91 17.30 -8.26
N VAL A 63 -9.45 16.27 -7.55
CA VAL A 63 -10.35 15.32 -6.88
C VAL A 63 -10.87 15.99 -5.61
N ILE A 64 -12.17 16.27 -5.60
CA ILE A 64 -12.88 16.76 -4.42
C ILE A 64 -12.82 15.65 -3.37
N SER A 65 -11.85 15.79 -2.47
CA SER A 65 -11.71 14.92 -1.31
C SER A 65 -12.39 15.58 -0.10
N ILE A 66 -12.70 14.77 0.91
CA ILE A 66 -13.23 15.28 2.16
C ILE A 66 -12.28 16.35 2.73
N ASN A 67 -12.84 17.48 3.18
CA ASN A 67 -12.03 18.52 3.79
C ASN A 67 -11.31 17.98 5.05
N GLN A 68 -10.14 18.54 5.35
CA GLN A 68 -9.29 18.04 6.44
C GLN A 68 -10.01 18.09 7.80
N SER A 69 -10.80 19.14 8.05
CA SER A 69 -11.56 19.31 9.30
C SER A 69 -12.61 18.22 9.52
N ALA A 70 -13.40 17.88 8.49
CA ALA A 70 -14.39 16.82 8.54
C ALA A 70 -13.73 15.44 8.70
N LYS A 71 -12.57 15.24 8.07
CA LYS A 71 -11.77 14.02 8.25
C LYS A 71 -11.29 13.86 9.70
N ASP A 72 -10.83 14.95 10.32
CA ASP A 72 -10.36 14.92 11.70
C ASP A 72 -11.52 14.74 12.69
N ALA A 73 -12.66 15.39 12.45
CA ALA A 73 -13.89 15.16 13.21
C ALA A 73 -14.34 13.69 13.16
N MET A 74 -14.31 13.06 11.97
CA MET A 74 -14.61 11.63 11.81
C MET A 74 -13.64 10.75 12.60
N LYS A 75 -12.33 11.06 12.59
CA LYS A 75 -11.34 10.31 13.37
C LYS A 75 -11.57 10.44 14.86
N GLU A 76 -11.92 11.61 15.36
CA GLU A 76 -12.23 11.80 16.78
C GLU A 76 -13.47 11.02 17.20
N GLN A 77 -14.54 11.07 16.40
CA GLN A 77 -15.75 10.30 16.67
C GLN A 77 -15.47 8.80 16.68
N LEU A 78 -14.65 8.30 15.75
CA LEU A 78 -14.24 6.90 15.72
C LEU A 78 -13.47 6.50 16.98
N LYS A 79 -12.49 7.32 17.40
CA LYS A 79 -11.70 7.07 18.62
C LYS A 79 -12.57 7.03 19.88
N LYS A 80 -13.52 7.96 20.02
CA LYS A 80 -14.46 7.97 21.16
C LYS A 80 -15.27 6.67 21.23
N LYS A 81 -15.88 6.27 20.11
CA LYS A 81 -16.68 5.04 20.05
C LYS A 81 -15.88 3.76 20.27
N MET A 82 -14.61 3.71 19.86
CA MET A 82 -13.75 2.57 20.14
C MET A 82 -13.42 2.47 21.64
N ALA A 83 -13.17 3.59 22.31
CA ALA A 83 -12.90 3.63 23.75
C ALA A 83 -14.16 3.38 24.61
N GLU A 84 -15.35 3.66 24.10
CA GLU A 84 -16.64 3.36 24.77
C GLU A 84 -17.00 1.86 24.73
N HIS A 85 -16.35 1.09 23.85
CA HIS A 85 -16.60 -0.34 23.63
C HIS A 85 -15.49 -1.25 24.19
N GLU A 86 -14.49 -0.68 24.88
CA GLU A 86 -13.48 -1.37 25.69
C GLU A 86 -13.88 -1.38 27.17
#